data_AF-A0A8S9BTR3-F1
#
_entry.id   AF-A0A8S9BTR3-F1
#
_cell.length_a   1.000
_cell.length_b   1.000
_cell.length_c   1.000
_cell.angle_alpha   90.00
_cell.angle_beta   90.00
_cell.angle_gamma   90.00
#
_symmetry.space_group_name_H-M   'P 1'
#
loop_
_entity.id
_entity.type
_entity.pdbx_description
1 polymer ?
#
loop_
_entity_poly.entity_id
_entity_poly.type
_entity_poly.pdbx_seq_one_letter_code
_entity_poly.pdbx_strand_id
1 'polypeptide(L)'
;MQVASRLLLVWGIVNTFPFLAKSAGYSSMLVAWSVTEVVRYSYFTFTLSGFQPGIISWLRYNTFYVLYPLGISSECWLIYKAIEPASKIRQEFAWILQLILFIYIPGSYILFTHMMAQRRKVMRGKQVQKAE
;
A
#
# COMPACT_ATOMS: atom_id res chain seq x y z
N MET A 1 -7.06 0.26 7.51
CA MET A 1 -6.46 1.09 6.44
C MET A 1 -6.30 0.33 5.12
N GLN A 2 -5.57 -0.79 5.04
CA GLN A 2 -5.32 -1.47 3.76
C GLN A 2 -6.60 -1.93 3.03
N VAL A 3 -7.58 -2.50 3.72
CA VAL A 3 -8.84 -2.95 3.08
C VAL A 3 -9.68 -1.77 2.57
N ALA A 4 -9.80 -0.70 3.37
CA ALA A 4 -10.55 0.49 2.99
C ALA A 4 -9.93 1.21 1.77
N SER A 5 -8.60 1.31 1.71
CA SER A 5 -7.89 1.87 0.54
C SER A 5 -8.18 1.05 -0.72
N ARG A 6 -8.09 -0.29 -0.64
CA ARG A 6 -8.39 -1.18 -1.77
C ARG A 6 -9.82 -1.04 -2.28
N LEU A 7 -10.79 -0.95 -1.38
CA LEU A 7 -12.19 -0.76 -1.76
C LEU A 7 -12.41 0.57 -2.46
N LEU A 8 -11.83 1.67 -1.96
CA LEU A 8 -11.95 2.99 -2.59
C LEU A 8 -11.34 2.99 -4.00
N LEU A 9 -10.17 2.38 -4.18
CA LEU A 9 -9.50 2.34 -5.48
C LEU A 9 -10.21 1.44 -6.49
N VAL A 10 -10.60 0.23 -6.10
CA VAL A 10 -11.23 -0.73 -7.03
C VAL A 10 -12.66 -0.32 -7.32
N TRP A 11 -13.48 -0.06 -6.29
CA TRP A 11 -14.90 0.23 -6.46
C TRP A 11 -15.21 1.71 -6.68
N GLY A 12 -14.47 2.61 -6.04
CA GLY A 12 -14.71 4.05 -6.17
C GLY A 12 -14.11 4.64 -7.46
N ILE A 13 -12.93 4.18 -7.87
CA ILE A 13 -12.18 4.76 -8.99
C ILE A 13 -12.23 3.86 -10.22
N VAL A 14 -11.72 2.63 -10.14
CA VAL A 14 -11.56 1.75 -11.31
C VAL A 14 -12.92 1.30 -11.86
N ASN A 15 -13.90 0.99 -11.01
CA ASN A 15 -15.26 0.66 -11.45
C ASN A 15 -15.98 1.85 -12.11
N THR A 16 -15.74 3.07 -11.63
CA THR A 16 -16.29 4.31 -12.23
C THR A 16 -15.60 4.66 -13.55
N PHE A 17 -14.30 4.37 -13.66
CA PHE A 17 -13.46 4.69 -14.81
C PHE A 17 -12.72 3.43 -15.32
N PRO A 18 -13.41 2.53 -16.04
CA PRO A 18 -12.89 1.21 -16.40
C PRO A 18 -11.65 1.26 -17.32
N PHE A 19 -11.42 2.37 -18.03
CA PHE A 19 -10.21 2.54 -18.84
C PHE A 19 -8.92 2.56 -17.99
N LEU A 20 -9.01 2.94 -16.70
CA LEU A 20 -7.88 2.95 -15.77
C LEU A 20 -7.36 1.55 -15.47
N ALA A 21 -8.21 0.52 -15.60
CA ALA A 21 -7.81 -0.88 -15.41
C ALA A 21 -6.77 -1.35 -16.45
N LYS A 22 -6.69 -0.70 -17.61
CA LYS A 22 -5.70 -0.99 -18.65
C LYS A 22 -4.36 -0.26 -18.44
N SER A 23 -4.30 0.63 -17.45
CA SER A 23 -3.09 1.44 -17.21
C SER A 23 -2.01 0.63 -16.47
N ALA A 24 -0.74 0.96 -16.75
CA ALA A 24 0.39 0.37 -16.04
C ALA A 24 0.35 0.60 -14.52
N GLY A 25 -0.29 1.68 -14.06
CA GLY A 25 -0.50 1.97 -12.65
C GLY A 25 -1.39 0.94 -11.96
N TYR A 26 -2.44 0.46 -12.62
CA TYR A 26 -3.30 -0.58 -12.06
C TYR A 26 -2.56 -1.92 -11.94
N SER A 27 -1.81 -2.31 -12.97
CA SER A 27 -1.02 -3.54 -12.94
C SER A 27 0.07 -3.52 -11.86
N SER A 28 0.80 -2.42 -11.72
CA SER A 28 1.85 -2.29 -10.69
C SER A 28 1.26 -2.28 -9.27
N MET A 29 0.12 -1.63 -9.07
CA MET A 29 -0.64 -1.68 -7.81
C MET A 29 -1.06 -3.11 -7.45
N LEU A 30 -1.61 -3.87 -8.40
CA LEU A 30 -2.01 -5.27 -8.17
C LEU A 30 -0.82 -6.18 -7.86
N VAL A 31 0.30 -6.01 -8.56
CA VAL A 31 1.55 -6.74 -8.24
C VAL A 31 2.01 -6.37 -6.83
N ALA A 32 2.02 -5.09 -6.47
CA ALA A 32 2.41 -4.65 -5.14
C ALA A 32 1.54 -5.31 -4.07
N TRP A 33 0.22 -5.27 -4.25
CA TRP A 33 -0.73 -5.87 -3.33
C TRP A 33 -0.54 -7.38 -3.23
N SER A 34 -0.41 -8.07 -4.36
CA SER A 34 -0.23 -9.53 -4.39
C SER A 34 1.02 -9.94 -3.63
N VAL A 35 2.16 -9.29 -3.88
CA VAL A 35 3.41 -9.59 -3.17
C VAL A 35 3.26 -9.28 -1.67
N THR A 36 2.61 -8.17 -1.27
CA THR A 36 2.39 -7.90 0.16
C THR A 36 1.56 -8.97 0.86
N GLU A 37 0.54 -9.53 0.19
CA GLU A 37 -0.30 -10.59 0.75
C GLU A 37 0.47 -11.91 0.85
N VAL A 38 1.23 -12.29 -0.19
CA VAL A 38 2.07 -13.49 -0.15
C VAL A 38 3.01 -13.45 1.06
N VAL A 39 3.75 -12.36 1.24
CA VAL A 39 4.68 -12.22 2.38
C VAL A 39 3.94 -12.29 3.72
N ARG A 40 2.75 -11.68 3.82
CA ARG A 40 1.95 -11.67 5.05
C ARG A 40 1.44 -13.05 5.40
N TYR A 41 0.81 -13.74 4.45
CA TYR A 41 0.25 -15.06 4.70
C TYR A 41 1.34 -16.10 4.92
N SER A 42 2.45 -16.04 4.18
CA SER A 42 3.62 -16.86 4.48
C SER A 42 4.08 -16.64 5.92
N TYR A 43 4.24 -15.38 6.37
CA TYR A 43 4.60 -15.10 7.76
C TYR A 43 3.65 -15.78 8.76
N PHE A 44 2.33 -15.66 8.55
CA PHE A 44 1.35 -16.28 9.46
C PHE A 44 1.43 -17.80 9.45
N THR A 45 1.54 -18.42 8.28
CA THR A 45 1.68 -19.89 8.17
C THR A 45 2.89 -20.40 8.94
N PHE A 46 4.05 -19.75 8.81
CA PHE A 46 5.27 -20.15 9.51
C PHE A 46 5.23 -19.85 11.01
N THR A 47 4.56 -18.76 11.41
CA THR A 47 4.34 -18.49 12.84
C THR A 47 3.44 -19.55 13.48
N LEU A 48 2.40 -20.01 12.78
CA LEU A 48 1.50 -21.06 13.27
C LEU A 48 2.16 -22.44 13.29
N SER A 49 3.09 -22.73 12.37
CA SER A 49 3.80 -24.01 12.33
C SER A 49 4.90 -24.15 13.40
N GLY A 50 5.10 -23.13 14.26
CA GLY A 50 6.12 -23.12 15.30
C GLY A 50 7.56 -22.92 14.79
N PHE A 51 7.74 -22.80 13.47
CA PHE A 51 9.04 -22.59 12.84
C PHE A 51 9.04 -21.29 12.05
N GLN A 52 9.74 -20.27 12.58
CA GLN A 52 9.81 -18.95 11.96
C GLN A 52 11.16 -18.76 11.24
N PRO A 53 11.27 -19.03 9.92
CA PRO A 53 12.50 -18.80 9.20
C PRO A 53 12.84 -17.30 9.20
N GLY A 54 14.12 -16.99 9.48
CA GLY A 54 14.64 -15.62 9.54
C GLY A 54 14.43 -14.84 8.24
N ILE A 55 14.43 -15.54 7.10
CA ILE A 55 14.21 -14.99 5.76
C ILE A 55 12.82 -14.36 5.64
N ILE A 56 11.76 -15.02 6.11
CA ILE A 56 10.39 -14.50 5.98
C ILE A 56 10.14 -13.34 6.94
N SER A 57 10.73 -13.41 8.13
CA SER A 57 10.76 -12.27 9.03
C SER A 57 11.48 -11.08 8.39
N TRP A 58 12.62 -11.31 7.76
CA TRP A 58 13.39 -10.27 7.06
C TRP A 58 12.60 -9.69 5.89
N LEU A 59 11.99 -10.54 5.06
CA LEU A 59 11.17 -10.15 3.92
C LEU A 59 10.02 -9.24 4.38
N ARG A 60 9.29 -9.64 5.42
CA ARG A 60 8.21 -8.83 6.01
C ARG A 60 8.65 -7.41 6.38
N TYR A 61 9.85 -7.25 6.95
CA TYR A 61 10.33 -5.94 7.41
C TYR A 61 11.10 -5.13 6.36
N ASN A 62 11.53 -5.73 5.25
CA ASN A 62 12.29 -5.04 4.20
C ASN A 62 11.46 -4.79 2.93
N THR A 63 10.56 -5.69 2.58
CA THR A 63 9.67 -5.56 1.43
C THR A 63 8.79 -4.30 1.50
N PHE A 64 8.53 -3.82 2.71
CA PHE A 64 7.85 -2.54 2.95
C PHE A 64 8.52 -1.34 2.27
N TYR A 65 9.86 -1.28 2.22
CA TYR A 65 10.59 -0.15 1.62
C TYR A 65 10.37 -0.01 0.12
N VAL A 66 10.13 -1.13 -0.58
CA VAL A 66 9.96 -1.15 -2.04
C VAL A 66 8.48 -1.14 -2.41
N LEU A 67 7.68 -2.00 -1.78
CA LEU A 67 6.27 -2.14 -2.15
C LEU A 67 5.42 -0.94 -1.73
N TYR A 68 5.79 -0.25 -0.65
CA TYR A 68 4.98 0.87 -0.17
C TYR A 68 5.07 2.12 -1.06
N PRO A 69 6.27 2.60 -1.45
CA PRO A 69 6.38 3.67 -2.45
C PRO A 69 5.79 3.27 -3.80
N LEU A 70 5.93 2.01 -4.21
CA LEU A 70 5.37 1.51 -5.47
C LEU A 70 3.84 1.50 -5.44
N GLY A 71 3.24 1.08 -4.32
CA GLY A 71 1.80 1.14 -4.11
C GLY A 71 1.27 2.57 -4.10
N ILE A 72 1.83 3.45 -3.27
CA ILE A 72 1.36 4.85 -3.18
C ILE A 72 1.54 5.60 -4.51
N SER A 73 2.66 5.41 -5.20
CA SER A 73 2.89 6.07 -6.50
C SER A 73 1.91 5.59 -7.58
N SER A 74 1.60 4.30 -7.61
CA SER A 74 0.62 3.74 -8.55
C SER A 74 -0.81 4.21 -8.25
N GLU A 75 -1.19 4.31 -6.98
CA GLU A 75 -2.49 4.85 -6.56
C GLU A 75 -2.63 6.34 -6.90
N CYS A 76 -1.61 7.15 -6.60
CA CYS A 76 -1.58 8.57 -6.98
C CYS A 76 -1.66 8.76 -8.49
N TRP A 77 -0.97 7.91 -9.27
CA TRP A 77 -1.00 7.95 -10.73
C TRP A 77 -2.41 7.67 -11.28
N LEU A 78 -3.10 6.68 -10.72
CA LEU A 78 -4.48 6.34 -11.10
C LEU A 78 -5.45 7.48 -10.78
N ILE A 79 -5.36 8.07 -9.57
CA ILE A 79 -6.19 9.20 -9.17
C ILE A 79 -5.93 10.39 -10.10
N TYR A 80 -4.67 10.71 -10.38
CA TYR A 80 -4.32 11.81 -11.28
C TYR A 80 -4.89 11.63 -12.69
N LYS A 81 -4.80 10.41 -13.25
CA LYS A 81 -5.40 10.08 -14.55
C LYS A 81 -6.93 10.07 -14.53
N ALA A 82 -7.57 9.96 -13.37
CA ALA A 82 -9.01 10.03 -13.21
C ALA A 82 -9.54 11.48 -13.19
N ILE A 83 -8.71 12.48 -12.85
CA ILE A 83 -9.13 13.90 -12.70
C ILE A 83 -9.66 14.47 -14.02
N GLU A 84 -8.94 14.30 -15.13
CA GLU A 84 -9.34 14.84 -16.44
C GLU A 84 -10.70 14.28 -16.92
N PRO A 85 -10.96 12.95 -16.91
CA PRO A 85 -12.26 12.42 -17.27
C PRO A 85 -13.35 12.75 -16.25
N ALA A 86 -13.03 12.85 -14.95
CA ALA A 86 -13.99 13.31 -13.94
C ALA A 86 -14.44 14.76 -14.21
N SER A 87 -13.53 15.64 -14.60
CA SER A 87 -13.83 17.03 -14.94
C SER A 87 -14.76 17.16 -16.16
N LYS A 88 -14.68 16.21 -17.11
CA LYS A 88 -15.56 16.17 -18.29
C LYS A 88 -17.00 15.76 -17.95
N ILE A 89 -17.20 15.05 -16.83
CA ILE A 89 -18.53 14.65 -16.35
C ILE A 89 -19.11 15.76 -15.46
N ARG A 90 -18.40 16.11 -14.38
CA ARG A 90 -18.72 17.24 -13.50
C ARG A 90 -17.46 17.77 -12.85
N GLN A 91 -17.31 19.09 -12.86
CA GLN A 91 -16.18 19.78 -12.25
C GLN A 91 -16.05 19.45 -10.75
N GLU A 92 -17.16 19.32 -10.02
CA GLU A 92 -17.22 18.89 -8.61
C GLU A 92 -16.40 17.61 -8.32
N PHE A 93 -16.47 16.60 -9.20
CA PHE A 93 -15.76 15.34 -9.00
C PHE A 93 -14.24 15.50 -9.15
N ALA A 94 -13.79 16.37 -10.05
CA ALA A 94 -12.37 16.66 -10.18
C ALA A 94 -11.81 17.31 -8.90
N TRP A 95 -12.57 18.23 -8.29
CA TRP A 95 -12.17 18.91 -7.06
C TRP A 95 -12.10 17.94 -5.88
N ILE A 96 -13.06 17.01 -5.78
CA ILE A 96 -13.05 15.94 -4.77
C ILE A 96 -11.82 15.04 -4.94
N LEU A 97 -11.52 14.58 -6.16
CA LEU A 97 -10.36 13.72 -6.42
C LEU A 97 -9.04 14.43 -6.11
N GLN A 98 -8.96 15.73 -6.40
CA GLN A 98 -7.77 16.55 -6.14
C GLN A 98 -7.58 16.80 -4.64
N LEU A 99 -8.66 17.00 -3.89
CA LEU A 99 -8.64 17.06 -2.42
C LEU A 99 -8.24 15.71 -1.80
N ILE A 100 -8.77 14.60 -2.31
CA ILE A 100 -8.35 13.25 -1.89
C ILE A 100 -6.84 13.09 -2.10
N LEU A 101 -6.31 13.43 -3.28
CA LEU A 101 -4.88 13.33 -3.56
C LEU A 101 -4.06 14.20 -2.60
N PHE A 102 -4.51 15.43 -2.32
CA PHE A 102 -3.84 16.36 -1.42
C PHE A 102 -3.78 15.85 0.03
N ILE A 103 -4.80 15.15 0.52
CA ILE A 103 -4.81 14.54 1.86
C ILE A 103 -4.05 13.21 1.86
N TYR A 104 -4.12 12.45 0.77
CA TYR A 104 -3.55 11.11 0.67
C TYR A 104 -2.02 11.11 0.68
N ILE A 105 -1.39 12.07 0.00
CA ILE A 105 0.07 12.22 -0.04
C ILE A 105 0.67 12.41 1.38
N PRO A 106 0.28 13.41 2.19
CA PRO A 106 0.81 13.57 3.54
C PRO A 106 0.39 12.42 4.45
N GLY A 107 -0.83 11.90 4.32
CA GLY A 107 -1.30 10.74 5.10
C GLY A 107 -0.44 9.48 4.88
N SER A 108 -0.07 9.20 3.62
CA SER A 108 0.79 8.07 3.27
C SER A 108 2.21 8.23 3.80
N TYR A 109 2.76 9.45 3.80
CA TYR A 109 4.06 9.74 4.39
C TYR A 109 4.09 9.50 5.91
N ILE A 110 3.06 9.99 6.62
CA ILE A 110 2.90 9.77 8.07
C ILE A 110 2.82 8.26 8.37
N LEU A 111 2.04 7.51 7.59
CA LEU A 111 1.93 6.06 7.80
C LEU A 111 3.26 5.34 7.53
N PHE A 112 4.02 5.77 6.51
CA PHE A 112 5.36 5.24 6.23
C PHE A 112 6.32 5.44 7.40
N THR A 113 6.38 6.66 7.94
CA THR A 113 7.24 6.97 9.10
C THR A 113 6.83 6.21 10.34
N HIS A 114 5.54 6.01 10.58
CA HIS A 114 5.03 5.14 11.65
C HIS A 114 5.48 3.69 11.49
N MET A 115 5.40 3.11 10.29
CA MET A 115 5.86 1.74 10.04
C MET A 115 7.38 1.59 10.22
N MET A 116 8.17 2.60 9.85
CA MET A 116 9.60 2.62 10.16
C MET A 116 9.86 2.66 11.67
N ALA A 117 9.07 3.43 12.43
CA ALA A 117 9.16 3.46 13.89
C ALA A 117 8.79 2.11 14.52
N GLN A 118 7.74 1.44 14.02
CA GLN A 118 7.36 0.11 14.46
C GLN A 118 8.45 -0.93 14.18
N ARG A 119 9.08 -0.90 13.00
CA ARG A 119 10.23 -1.75 12.67
C ARG A 119 11.37 -1.55 13.67
N ARG A 120 11.74 -0.30 13.97
CA ARG A 120 12.82 0.00 14.94
C ARG A 120 12.51 -0.58 16.33
N LYS A 121 11.26 -0.53 16.78
CA LYS A 121 10.85 -1.14 18.05
C LYS A 121 11.00 -2.66 18.04
N VAL A 122 10.54 -3.34 16.99
CA VAL A 122 10.63 -4.80 16.89
C VAL A 122 12.09 -5.27 16.78
N MET A 123 12.92 -4.57 16.00
CA MET A 123 14.33 -4.91 15.85
C MET A 123 15.12 -4.72 17.15
N ARG A 124 14.81 -3.66 17.92
CA ARG A 124 15.38 -3.46 19.26
C ARG A 124 14.96 -4.56 20.24
N GLY A 125 13.67 -4.93 20.26
CA GLY A 125 13.18 -6.02 21.12
C GLY A 125 13.87 -7.36 20.84
N LYS A 126 14.12 -7.68 19.56
CA LYS A 126 14.88 -8.88 19.17
C LYS A 126 16.36 -8.86 19.55
N GLN A 127 16.97 -7.68 19.68
CA GLN A 127 18.37 -7.56 20.12
C GLN A 127 18.50 -7.78 21.63
N VAL A 128 17.56 -7.26 22.42
CA VAL A 128 17.53 -7.47 23.89
C VAL A 128 17.38 -8.96 24.22
N GLN A 129 16.44 -9.64 23.56
CA GLN A 129 16.16 -11.07 23.77
C GLN A 129 17.28 -12.02 23.29
N LYS A 130 18.27 -11.51 22.54
CA LYS A 130 19.45 -12.27 22.10
C LYS A 130 20.66 -12.07 23.02
N ALA A 131 20.59 -11.09 23.92
CA ALA A 131 21.64 -10.73 24.86
C ALA A 131 21.38 -11.31 26.27
N GLU A 132 20.16 -11.76 26.54
CA GLU A 132 19.78 -12.65 27.67
C GLU A 132 20.00 -14.12 27.28
#